data_AF-A0A9D6Y0Q0-F1
#
_entry.id   AF-A0A9D6Y0Q0-F1
#
_cell.length_a   1.000
_cell.length_b   1.000
_cell.length_c   1.000
_cell.angle_alpha   90.00
_cell.angle_beta   90.00
_cell.angle_gamma   90.00
#
_symmetry.space_group_name_H-M   'P 1'
#
loop_
_entity.id
_entity.type
_entity.pdbx_description
1 polymer ?
#
loop_
_entity_poly.entity_id
_entity_poly.type
_entity_poly.pdbx_seq_one_letter_code
_entity_poly.pdbx_strand_id
1 'polypeptide(L)'
;MSRVAAVVLVALALAGCAAQRPFDRGVAYLRQGLYVQALASFDAAIRESPASAAAYTNRGITRVRLGDLDAAIEDYTRAGELAPADADVPYNRGIAWIAKRDYARAVEDFTRAVELDARHARARFARGTAHSLAGDLEAARRDWARAIEDEPDPKQKDLMRVRAGLEPAPAPAPPPPVAAPPPAPAPAAAAPPPPPAPAPPPPAPAPAPAPPPPAVKPPEAPAAAPAQARTAQDLASRGLSKELEGDHAGALADLEAALAAETDPERRRGIESLLRLLEAK
;
A
#
# COMPACT_ATOMS: atom_id res chain seq x y z
N MET A 1 -7.20 19.37 -37.27
CA MET A 1 -7.65 18.80 -35.98
C MET A 1 -8.85 19.62 -35.52
N SER A 2 -9.96 18.98 -35.13
CA SER A 2 -11.19 19.72 -34.76
C SER A 2 -10.97 20.57 -33.49
N ARG A 3 -11.63 21.72 -33.39
CA ARG A 3 -11.58 22.63 -32.22
C ARG A 3 -11.83 21.90 -30.90
N VAL A 4 -12.77 20.95 -30.92
CA VAL A 4 -13.10 20.08 -29.80
C VAL A 4 -11.92 19.19 -29.41
N ALA A 5 -11.13 18.71 -30.39
CA ALA A 5 -9.98 17.86 -30.11
C ALA A 5 -8.84 18.63 -29.42
N ALA A 6 -8.60 19.90 -29.76
CA ALA A 6 -7.58 20.72 -29.11
C ALA A 6 -8.00 21.12 -27.68
N VAL A 7 -9.26 21.51 -27.49
CA VAL A 7 -9.81 21.83 -26.15
C VAL A 7 -9.86 20.58 -25.27
N VAL A 8 -10.25 19.42 -25.80
CA VAL A 8 -10.23 18.15 -25.06
C VAL A 8 -8.80 17.70 -24.74
N LEU A 9 -7.82 17.88 -25.63
CA LEU A 9 -6.42 17.53 -25.34
C LEU A 9 -5.84 18.39 -24.22
N VAL A 10 -6.12 19.70 -24.24
CA VAL A 10 -5.62 20.64 -23.22
C VAL A 10 -6.43 20.49 -21.92
N ALA A 11 -7.73 20.24 -21.99
CA ALA A 11 -8.55 19.94 -20.80
C ALA A 11 -8.19 18.59 -20.17
N LEU A 12 -7.83 17.57 -20.94
CA LEU A 12 -7.28 16.31 -20.41
C LEU A 12 -5.87 16.51 -19.83
N ALA A 13 -5.06 17.39 -20.44
CA ALA A 13 -3.77 17.77 -19.87
C ALA A 13 -3.93 18.55 -18.55
N LEU A 14 -4.94 19.41 -18.41
CA LEU A 14 -5.20 20.19 -17.20
C LEU A 14 -5.96 19.39 -16.13
N ALA A 15 -6.93 18.56 -16.51
CA ALA A 15 -7.66 17.66 -15.61
C ALA A 15 -6.79 16.47 -15.16
N GLY A 16 -5.81 16.06 -15.99
CA GLY A 16 -4.77 15.09 -15.64
C GLY A 16 -3.57 15.68 -14.89
N CYS A 17 -3.45 17.01 -14.82
CA CYS A 17 -2.38 17.72 -14.09
C CYS A 17 -2.91 18.59 -12.94
N ALA A 18 -4.09 18.30 -12.41
CA ALA A 18 -4.49 18.84 -11.11
C ALA A 18 -3.64 18.18 -10.00
N ALA A 19 -2.46 18.77 -9.75
CA ALA A 19 -1.70 18.71 -8.50
C ALA A 19 -1.50 17.32 -7.87
N GLN A 20 -1.06 16.31 -8.62
CA GLN A 20 -0.48 15.14 -7.94
C GLN A 20 0.83 15.59 -7.28
N ARG A 21 0.85 15.64 -5.94
CA ARG A 21 2.05 16.01 -5.19
C ARG A 21 3.23 15.17 -5.68
N PRO A 22 4.45 15.72 -5.79
CA PRO A 22 5.58 14.97 -6.34
C PRO A 22 5.81 13.63 -5.65
N PHE A 23 5.51 13.55 -4.34
CA PHE A 23 5.53 12.31 -3.59
C PHE A 23 4.57 11.26 -4.15
N ASP A 24 3.30 11.60 -4.35
CA ASP A 24 2.27 10.68 -4.85
C ASP A 24 2.59 10.22 -6.28
N ARG A 25 3.13 11.13 -7.10
CA ARG A 25 3.61 10.80 -8.45
C ARG A 25 4.80 9.85 -8.40
N GLY A 26 5.75 10.08 -7.49
CA GLY A 26 6.89 9.20 -7.27
C GLY A 26 6.46 7.79 -6.88
N VAL A 27 5.49 7.66 -5.96
CA VAL A 27 4.92 6.38 -5.55
C VAL A 27 4.24 5.68 -6.73
N ALA A 28 3.49 6.41 -7.56
CA ALA A 28 2.85 5.86 -8.75
C ALA A 28 3.88 5.31 -9.76
N TYR A 29 4.93 6.07 -10.07
CA TYR A 29 6.01 5.62 -10.94
C TYR A 29 6.78 4.43 -10.37
N LEU A 30 7.06 4.43 -9.06
CA LEU A 30 7.73 3.32 -8.39
C LEU A 30 6.93 2.02 -8.52
N ARG A 31 5.61 2.07 -8.34
CA ARG A 31 4.71 0.91 -8.51
C ARG A 31 4.66 0.41 -9.95
N GLN A 32 4.83 1.29 -10.92
CA GLN A 32 4.87 0.96 -12.35
C GLN A 32 6.26 0.47 -12.81
N GLY A 33 7.28 0.51 -11.95
CA GLY A 33 8.66 0.16 -12.32
C GLY A 33 9.40 1.27 -13.08
N LEU A 34 8.83 2.47 -13.16
CA LEU A 34 9.40 3.63 -13.83
C LEU A 34 10.37 4.36 -12.88
N TYR A 35 11.49 3.71 -12.57
CA TYR A 35 12.37 4.11 -11.47
C TYR A 35 13.06 5.46 -11.70
N VAL A 36 13.42 5.81 -12.94
CA VAL A 36 14.04 7.12 -13.25
C VAL A 36 13.04 8.26 -13.01
N GLN A 37 11.79 8.09 -13.43
CA GLN A 37 10.73 9.07 -13.19
C GLN A 37 10.34 9.15 -11.70
N ALA A 38 10.35 8.01 -11.00
CA ALA A 38 10.13 7.95 -9.56
C ALA A 38 11.21 8.72 -8.81
N LEU A 39 12.49 8.54 -9.16
CA LEU A 39 13.63 9.23 -8.57
C LEU A 39 13.47 10.75 -8.68
N ALA A 40 13.24 11.25 -9.90
CA ALA A 40 13.02 12.69 -10.14
C ALA A 40 11.83 13.26 -9.36
N SER A 41 10.77 12.45 -9.17
CA SER A 41 9.60 12.86 -8.42
C SER A 41 9.86 12.89 -6.90
N PHE A 42 10.63 11.94 -6.37
CA PHE A 42 11.06 11.99 -4.97
C PHE A 42 12.07 13.09 -4.68
N ASP A 43 12.95 13.43 -5.62
CA ASP A 43 13.82 14.60 -5.52
C ASP A 43 13.02 15.90 -5.43
N ALA A 44 11.96 16.04 -6.24
CA ALA A 44 11.03 17.15 -6.12
C ALA A 44 10.29 17.14 -4.77
N ALA A 45 9.83 15.99 -4.29
CA ALA A 45 9.15 15.86 -2.99
C ALA A 45 10.06 16.28 -1.82
N ILE A 46 11.34 15.94 -1.87
CA ILE A 46 12.32 16.32 -0.84
C ILE A 46 12.63 17.82 -0.90
N ARG A 47 12.68 18.43 -2.09
CA ARG A 47 12.82 19.89 -2.21
C ARG A 47 11.63 20.63 -1.59
N GLU A 48 10.42 20.11 -1.75
CA GLU A 48 9.21 20.69 -1.13
C GLU A 48 9.14 20.44 0.37
N SER A 49 9.54 19.26 0.84
CA SER A 49 9.55 18.89 2.25
C SER A 49 10.84 18.17 2.63
N PRO A 50 11.90 18.93 3.01
CA PRO A 50 13.21 18.37 3.35
C PRO A 50 13.22 17.48 4.60
N ALA A 51 12.15 17.51 5.40
CA ALA A 51 11.98 16.71 6.61
C ALA A 51 11.08 15.48 6.40
N SER A 52 10.74 15.14 5.14
CA SER A 52 9.89 13.99 4.85
C SER A 52 10.67 12.67 4.86
N ALA A 53 10.65 11.96 6.00
CA ALA A 53 11.25 10.63 6.13
C ALA A 53 10.73 9.66 5.04
N ALA A 54 9.42 9.69 4.76
CA ALA A 54 8.81 8.85 3.73
C ALA A 54 9.37 9.12 2.33
N ALA A 55 9.68 10.38 1.98
CA ALA A 55 10.26 10.72 0.68
C ALA A 55 11.67 10.16 0.54
N TYR A 56 12.50 10.27 1.59
CA TYR A 56 13.83 9.64 1.61
C TYR A 56 13.73 8.11 1.53
N THR A 57 12.85 7.47 2.32
CA THR A 57 12.67 6.01 2.28
C THR A 57 12.29 5.53 0.87
N ASN A 58 11.32 6.19 0.22
CA ASN A 58 10.90 5.78 -1.12
C ASN A 58 11.95 6.10 -2.21
N ARG A 59 12.71 7.19 -2.06
CA ARG A 59 13.86 7.46 -2.92
C ARG A 59 14.94 6.39 -2.77
N GLY A 60 15.24 5.99 -1.54
CA GLY A 60 16.14 4.89 -1.23
C GLY A 60 15.70 3.57 -1.88
N ILE A 61 14.41 3.22 -1.77
CA ILE A 61 13.84 2.04 -2.46
C ILE A 61 14.05 2.13 -3.97
N THR A 62 13.82 3.31 -4.55
CA THR A 62 14.00 3.56 -5.98
C THR A 62 15.46 3.41 -6.40
N ARG A 63 16.40 3.92 -5.59
CA ARG A 63 17.85 3.81 -5.83
C ARG A 63 18.34 2.36 -5.74
N VAL A 64 17.83 1.57 -4.79
CA VAL A 64 18.09 0.11 -4.75
C VAL A 64 17.65 -0.56 -6.05
N ARG A 65 16.48 -0.20 -6.59
CA ARG A 65 15.98 -0.75 -7.86
C ARG A 65 16.83 -0.34 -9.07
N LEU A 66 17.49 0.82 -8.99
CA LEU A 66 18.45 1.31 -9.99
C LEU A 66 19.87 0.78 -9.77
N GLY A 67 20.13 0.04 -8.67
CA GLY A 67 21.45 -0.48 -8.32
C GLY A 67 22.37 0.51 -7.60
N ASP A 68 21.89 1.72 -7.29
CA ASP A 68 22.64 2.73 -6.54
C ASP A 68 22.49 2.49 -5.02
N LEU A 69 23.21 1.48 -4.53
CA LEU A 69 23.09 1.02 -3.15
C LEU A 69 23.64 2.03 -2.14
N ASP A 70 24.73 2.72 -2.46
CA ASP A 70 25.34 3.71 -1.57
C ASP A 70 24.42 4.90 -1.34
N ALA A 71 23.89 5.49 -2.42
CA ALA A 71 22.96 6.61 -2.29
C ALA A 71 21.62 6.18 -1.67
N ALA A 72 21.22 4.91 -1.80
CA ALA A 72 20.06 4.39 -1.08
C ALA A 72 20.29 4.31 0.43
N ILE A 73 21.48 3.86 0.86
CA ILE A 73 21.87 3.79 2.27
C ILE A 73 21.92 5.17 2.90
N GLU A 74 22.42 6.18 2.19
CA GLU A 74 22.40 7.58 2.63
C GLU A 74 20.95 8.06 2.84
N ASP A 75 20.06 7.77 1.88
CA ASP A 75 18.64 8.11 1.99
C ASP A 75 17.97 7.44 3.20
N TYR A 76 18.20 6.14 3.40
CA TYR A 76 17.65 5.45 4.57
C TYR A 76 18.22 5.97 5.88
N THR A 77 19.51 6.34 5.90
CA THR A 77 20.14 6.93 7.09
C THR A 77 19.46 8.26 7.42
N ARG A 78 19.23 9.12 6.42
CA ARG A 78 18.50 10.36 6.61
C ARG A 78 17.05 10.13 7.04
N ALA A 79 16.37 9.14 6.47
CA ALA A 79 15.02 8.77 6.89
C ALA A 79 14.97 8.34 8.37
N GLY A 80 15.98 7.61 8.84
CA GLY A 80 16.07 7.12 10.22
C GLY A 80 16.34 8.23 11.23
N GLU A 81 17.10 9.25 10.84
CA GLU A 81 17.26 10.47 11.64
C GLU A 81 15.94 11.25 11.79
N LEU A 82 15.12 11.26 10.73
CA LEU A 82 13.84 11.98 10.71
C LEU A 82 12.71 11.19 11.39
N ALA A 83 12.76 9.86 11.35
CA ALA A 83 11.74 8.97 11.92
C ALA A 83 12.41 7.83 12.72
N PRO A 84 12.96 8.12 13.92
CA PRO A 84 13.77 7.16 14.69
C PRO A 84 13.01 5.96 15.26
N ALA A 85 11.67 6.01 15.23
CA ALA A 85 10.79 4.94 15.69
C ALA A 85 10.24 4.06 14.56
N ASP A 86 10.53 4.39 13.29
CA ASP A 86 10.06 3.62 12.15
C ASP A 86 10.96 2.40 11.92
N ALA A 87 10.42 1.21 12.19
CA ALA A 87 11.13 -0.06 12.03
C ALA A 87 11.41 -0.44 10.56
N ASP A 88 10.63 0.10 9.61
CA ASP A 88 10.80 -0.20 8.18
C ASP A 88 12.04 0.46 7.59
N VAL A 89 12.50 1.58 8.18
CA VAL A 89 13.70 2.28 7.72
C VAL A 89 14.97 1.43 7.90
N PRO A 90 15.33 0.98 9.13
CA PRO A 90 16.49 0.11 9.30
C PRO A 90 16.29 -1.24 8.61
N TYR A 91 15.05 -1.77 8.53
CA TYR A 91 14.79 -2.96 7.71
C TYR A 91 15.19 -2.78 6.25
N ASN A 92 14.76 -1.69 5.59
CA ASN A 92 15.09 -1.43 4.20
C ASN A 92 16.60 -1.16 4.00
N ARG A 93 17.25 -0.47 4.95
CA ARG A 93 18.70 -0.26 4.92
C ARG A 93 19.48 -1.56 5.06
N GLY A 94 19.04 -2.46 5.94
CA GLY A 94 19.58 -3.81 6.09
C GLY A 94 19.52 -4.62 4.80
N ILE A 95 18.43 -4.51 4.02
CA ILE A 95 18.31 -5.15 2.70
C ILE A 95 19.34 -4.58 1.71
N ALA A 96 19.59 -3.27 1.73
CA ALA A 96 20.65 -2.67 0.91
C ALA A 96 22.05 -3.17 1.32
N TRP A 97 22.30 -3.36 2.62
CA TRP A 97 23.55 -3.96 3.11
C TRP A 97 23.73 -5.42 2.68
N ILE A 98 22.66 -6.22 2.68
CA ILE A 98 22.68 -7.58 2.10
C ILE A 98 23.10 -7.53 0.63
N ALA A 99 22.53 -6.61 -0.15
CA ALA A 99 22.88 -6.46 -1.57
C ALA A 99 24.36 -6.06 -1.76
N LYS A 100 24.92 -5.28 -0.82
CA LYS A 100 26.35 -4.95 -0.75
C LYS A 100 27.23 -6.07 -0.19
N ARG A 101 26.65 -7.19 0.26
CA ARG A 101 27.31 -8.29 0.96
C ARG A 101 27.96 -7.89 2.28
N ASP A 102 27.52 -6.79 2.88
CA ASP A 102 27.92 -6.39 4.22
C ASP A 102 26.92 -6.94 5.24
N TYR A 103 27.09 -8.22 5.56
CA TYR A 103 26.15 -8.94 6.40
C TYR A 103 26.18 -8.48 7.86
N ALA A 104 27.32 -7.95 8.33
CA ALA A 104 27.45 -7.42 9.68
C ALA A 104 26.54 -6.19 9.87
N ARG A 105 26.64 -5.19 8.98
CA ARG A 105 25.76 -4.02 9.02
C ARG A 105 24.30 -4.37 8.77
N ALA A 106 24.03 -5.38 7.93
CA ALA A 106 22.67 -5.88 7.76
C ALA A 106 22.08 -6.47 9.06
N VAL A 107 22.85 -7.26 9.81
CA VAL A 107 22.42 -7.82 11.10
C VAL A 107 22.14 -6.72 12.12
N GLU A 108 22.99 -5.68 12.19
CA GLU A 108 22.77 -4.52 13.07
C GLU A 108 21.44 -3.82 12.75
N ASP A 109 21.21 -3.51 11.48
CA ASP A 109 20.00 -2.85 11.02
C ASP A 109 18.73 -3.69 11.25
N PHE A 110 18.77 -5.00 10.94
CA PHE A 110 17.63 -5.86 11.23
C PHE A 110 17.39 -6.06 12.73
N THR A 111 18.44 -6.07 13.54
CA THR A 111 18.30 -6.09 15.00
C THR A 111 17.58 -4.85 15.47
N ARG A 112 17.99 -3.67 14.97
CA ARG A 112 17.32 -2.41 15.30
C ARG A 112 15.85 -2.41 14.89
N ALA A 113 15.52 -2.94 13.71
CA ALA A 113 14.13 -3.08 13.27
C ALA A 113 13.30 -3.96 14.22
N VAL A 114 13.87 -5.08 14.68
CA VAL A 114 13.21 -6.00 15.64
C VAL A 114 13.08 -5.39 17.04
N GLU A 115 14.01 -4.54 17.46
CA GLU A 115 13.90 -3.79 18.72
C GLU A 115 12.79 -2.72 18.67
N LEU A 116 12.64 -2.06 17.52
CA LEU A 116 11.59 -1.06 17.30
C LEU A 116 10.20 -1.69 17.18
N ASP A 117 10.11 -2.82 16.50
CA ASP A 117 8.89 -3.64 16.42
C ASP A 117 9.20 -5.12 16.62
N ALA A 118 8.91 -5.60 17.83
CA ALA A 118 9.11 -7.00 18.21
C ALA A 118 8.27 -7.98 17.39
N ARG A 119 7.23 -7.52 16.68
CA ARG A 119 6.39 -8.37 15.81
C ARG A 119 6.76 -8.26 14.33
N HIS A 120 7.85 -7.58 13.98
CA HIS A 120 8.34 -7.45 12.60
C HIS A 120 8.96 -8.77 12.11
N ALA A 121 8.10 -9.74 11.77
CA ALA A 121 8.50 -11.08 11.35
C ALA A 121 9.42 -11.06 10.12
N ARG A 122 9.20 -10.12 9.20
CA ARG A 122 10.05 -9.93 8.01
C ARG A 122 11.46 -9.46 8.37
N ALA A 123 11.61 -8.52 9.30
CA ALA A 123 12.93 -8.08 9.76
C ALA A 123 13.66 -9.20 10.50
N ARG A 124 12.98 -9.95 11.36
CA ARG A 124 13.56 -11.12 12.03
C ARG A 124 14.00 -12.18 11.04
N PHE A 125 13.15 -12.50 10.05
CA PHE A 125 13.51 -13.45 9.00
C PHE A 125 14.73 -12.99 8.20
N ALA A 126 14.77 -11.69 7.84
CA ALA A 126 15.89 -11.10 7.12
C ALA A 126 17.19 -11.08 7.94
N ARG A 127 17.10 -10.88 9.28
CA ARG A 127 18.24 -11.05 10.18
C ARG A 127 18.78 -12.47 10.17
N GLY A 128 17.89 -13.47 10.22
CA GLY A 128 18.28 -14.87 10.07
C GLY A 128 18.98 -15.14 8.73
N THR A 129 18.48 -14.54 7.64
CA THR A 129 19.15 -14.62 6.33
C THR A 129 20.52 -13.95 6.34
N ALA A 130 20.67 -12.80 6.99
CA ALA A 130 21.96 -12.13 7.15
C ALA A 130 22.96 -12.98 7.94
N HIS A 131 22.53 -13.60 9.05
CA HIS A 131 23.35 -14.53 9.83
C HIS A 131 23.80 -15.73 9.00
N SER A 132 22.89 -16.34 8.24
CA SER A 132 23.22 -17.47 7.36
C SER A 132 24.27 -17.08 6.31
N LEU A 133 24.11 -15.92 5.67
CA LEU A 133 25.07 -15.39 4.70
C LEU A 133 26.43 -15.04 5.33
N ALA A 134 26.45 -14.67 6.61
CA ALA A 134 27.66 -14.47 7.40
C ALA A 134 28.28 -15.78 7.92
N GLY A 135 27.63 -16.93 7.70
CA GLY A 135 28.08 -18.25 8.16
C GLY A 135 27.60 -18.67 9.56
N ASP A 136 26.81 -17.82 10.24
CA ASP A 136 26.22 -18.14 11.55
C ASP A 136 24.86 -18.83 11.37
N LEU A 137 24.92 -20.13 11.07
CA LEU A 137 23.73 -20.95 10.84
C LEU A 137 22.88 -21.13 12.11
N GLU A 138 23.49 -21.09 13.30
CA GLU A 138 22.78 -21.27 14.57
C GLU A 138 21.91 -20.06 14.89
N ALA A 139 22.44 -18.85 14.74
CA ALA A 139 21.64 -17.62 14.87
C ALA A 139 20.55 -17.56 13.78
N ALA A 140 20.89 -17.95 12.54
CA ALA A 140 19.93 -17.99 11.44
C ALA A 140 18.72 -18.86 11.71
N ARG A 141 18.94 -20.11 12.18
CA ARG A 141 17.86 -21.05 12.51
C ARG A 141 16.94 -20.52 13.59
N ARG A 142 17.50 -19.90 14.64
CA ARG A 142 16.73 -19.28 15.73
C ARG A 142 15.80 -18.19 15.22
N ASP A 143 16.35 -17.29 14.40
CA ASP A 143 15.59 -16.17 13.86
C ASP A 143 14.51 -16.61 12.88
N TRP A 144 14.81 -17.53 11.96
CA TRP A 144 13.82 -18.06 11.04
C TRP A 144 12.69 -18.80 11.75
N ALA A 145 13.02 -19.67 12.72
CA ALA A 145 12.02 -20.40 13.49
C ALA A 145 11.05 -19.44 14.18
N ARG A 146 11.59 -18.40 14.84
CA ARG A 146 10.76 -17.41 15.53
C ARG A 146 9.95 -16.55 14.57
N ALA A 147 10.53 -16.13 13.43
CA ALA A 147 9.80 -15.38 12.41
C ALA A 147 8.62 -16.18 11.83
N ILE A 148 8.81 -17.49 11.59
CA ILE A 148 7.76 -18.40 11.11
C ILE A 148 6.66 -18.57 12.16
N GLU A 149 7.00 -18.63 13.45
CA GLU A 149 6.02 -18.67 14.54
C GLU A 149 5.14 -17.41 14.58
N ASP A 150 5.78 -16.23 14.47
CA ASP A 150 5.12 -14.94 14.60
C ASP A 150 4.29 -14.54 13.35
N GLU A 151 4.52 -15.16 12.19
CA GLU A 151 3.82 -14.88 10.93
C GLU A 151 2.36 -15.39 10.95
N PRO A 152 1.35 -14.49 10.94
CA PRO A 152 -0.05 -14.89 11.02
C PRO A 152 -0.62 -15.41 9.68
N ASP A 153 -0.07 -15.00 8.54
CA ASP A 153 -0.57 -15.44 7.23
C ASP A 153 -0.01 -16.84 6.90
N PRO A 154 -0.87 -17.87 6.73
CA PRO A 154 -0.41 -19.23 6.46
C PRO A 154 0.44 -19.35 5.19
N LYS A 155 0.12 -18.59 4.13
CA LYS A 155 0.88 -18.62 2.87
C LYS A 155 2.25 -18.01 3.05
N GLN A 156 2.36 -16.90 3.79
CA GLN A 156 3.66 -16.29 4.10
C GLN A 156 4.50 -17.19 5.00
N LYS A 157 3.87 -17.83 5.98
CA LYS A 157 4.51 -18.79 6.87
C LYS A 157 5.12 -19.96 6.10
N ASP A 158 4.38 -20.53 5.15
CA ASP A 158 4.88 -21.62 4.30
C ASP A 158 5.99 -21.14 3.36
N LEU A 159 5.88 -19.93 2.82
CA LEU A 159 6.94 -19.32 2.03
C LEU A 159 8.23 -19.12 2.85
N MET A 160 8.12 -18.70 4.11
CA MET A 160 9.26 -18.54 5.00
C MET A 160 9.95 -19.87 5.31
N ARG A 161 9.18 -20.96 5.54
CA ARG A 161 9.73 -22.32 5.72
C ARG A 161 10.57 -22.75 4.53
N VAL A 162 9.99 -22.66 3.33
CA VAL A 162 10.68 -23.01 2.07
C VAL A 162 11.95 -22.18 1.90
N ARG A 163 11.88 -20.86 2.14
CA ARG A 163 13.05 -19.97 2.02
C ARG A 163 14.14 -20.26 3.05
N ALA A 164 13.78 -20.73 4.24
CA ALA A 164 14.72 -21.10 5.28
C ALA A 164 15.36 -22.49 5.05
N GLY A 165 14.96 -23.21 3.98
CA GLY A 165 15.38 -24.61 3.78
C GLY A 165 14.85 -25.55 4.86
N LEU A 166 13.81 -25.13 5.58
CA LEU A 166 13.06 -25.94 6.53
C LEU A 166 11.90 -26.52 5.71
N GLU A 167 12.00 -27.78 5.30
CA GLU A 167 11.01 -28.48 4.46
C GLU A 167 9.54 -28.16 4.85
N PRO A 168 8.58 -28.19 3.90
CA PRO A 168 7.18 -28.00 4.23
C PRO A 168 6.77 -29.01 5.32
N ALA A 169 5.91 -28.60 6.26
CA ALA A 169 5.33 -29.55 7.20
C ALA A 169 4.79 -30.74 6.39
N PRO A 170 5.15 -31.99 6.72
CA PRO A 170 4.64 -33.14 6.00
C PRO A 170 3.11 -33.04 5.96
N ALA A 171 2.50 -33.37 4.82
CA ALA A 171 1.05 -33.53 4.76
C ALA A 171 0.60 -34.33 5.99
N PRO A 172 -0.49 -33.93 6.69
CA PRO A 172 -0.94 -34.65 7.87
C PRO A 172 -0.97 -36.13 7.52
N ALA A 173 -0.24 -36.94 8.29
CA ALA A 173 -0.17 -38.37 8.03
C ALA A 173 -1.61 -38.88 7.86
N PRO A 174 -1.90 -39.71 6.83
CA PRO A 174 -3.21 -40.34 6.77
C PRO A 174 -3.46 -40.99 8.14
N PRO A 175 -4.68 -40.88 8.70
CA PRO A 175 -4.96 -41.50 9.98
C PRO A 175 -4.49 -42.96 9.91
N PRO A 176 -3.84 -43.49 10.95
CA PRO A 176 -3.38 -44.87 10.93
C PRO A 176 -4.56 -45.74 10.50
N PRO A 177 -4.36 -46.74 9.62
CA PRO A 177 -5.45 -47.61 9.22
C PRO A 177 -6.10 -48.10 10.49
N VAL A 178 -7.39 -47.79 10.66
CA VAL A 178 -8.15 -48.25 11.81
C VAL A 178 -7.96 -49.75 11.83
N ALA A 179 -7.32 -50.28 12.86
CA ALA A 179 -7.11 -51.71 13.01
C ALA A 179 -8.46 -52.37 12.75
N ALA A 180 -8.49 -53.33 11.83
CA ALA A 180 -9.72 -54.06 11.52
C ALA A 180 -10.35 -54.47 12.85
N PRO A 181 -11.63 -54.12 13.09
CA PRO A 181 -12.26 -54.47 14.35
C PRO A 181 -12.14 -55.98 14.54
N PRO A 182 -11.82 -56.46 15.76
CA PRO A 182 -11.76 -57.90 16.00
C PRO A 182 -13.09 -58.54 15.59
N PRO A 183 -13.07 -59.78 15.05
CA PRO A 183 -14.31 -60.44 14.63
C PRO A 183 -15.29 -60.48 15.79
N ALA A 184 -16.54 -60.08 15.51
CA ALA A 184 -17.58 -59.98 16.50
C ALA A 184 -17.78 -61.34 17.21
N PRO A 185 -17.91 -61.37 18.54
CA PRO A 185 -18.31 -62.59 19.25
C PRO A 185 -19.73 -62.99 18.83
N ALA A 186 -19.96 -64.31 18.75
CA ALA A 186 -21.25 -64.89 18.39
C ALA A 186 -22.40 -64.36 19.27
N PRO A 187 -23.61 -64.16 18.73
CA PRO A 187 -24.70 -63.52 19.44
C PRO A 187 -25.20 -64.41 20.60
N ALA A 188 -25.06 -63.90 21.83
CA ALA A 188 -25.81 -64.40 22.98
C ALA A 188 -27.23 -63.81 22.96
N ALA A 189 -28.21 -64.61 23.42
CA ALA A 189 -29.63 -64.34 23.35
C ALA A 189 -30.02 -62.92 23.80
N ALA A 190 -30.87 -62.29 22.99
CA ALA A 190 -31.34 -60.92 23.17
C ALA A 190 -32.10 -60.73 24.49
N ALA A 191 -31.61 -59.79 25.31
CA ALA A 191 -32.42 -59.15 26.34
C ALA A 191 -33.42 -58.18 25.68
N PRO A 192 -34.63 -57.99 26.25
CA PRO A 192 -35.59 -57.02 25.72
C PRO A 192 -35.00 -55.59 25.74
N PRO A 193 -35.32 -54.75 24.74
CA PRO A 193 -34.78 -53.40 24.66
C PRO A 193 -35.28 -52.54 25.83
N PRO A 194 -34.45 -51.61 26.34
CA PRO A 194 -34.89 -50.63 27.32
C PRO A 194 -35.97 -49.71 26.72
N PRO A 195 -36.85 -49.12 27.55
CA PRO A 195 -37.86 -48.18 27.07
C PRO A 195 -37.20 -46.97 26.39
N PRO A 196 -37.89 -46.35 25.41
CA PRO A 196 -37.34 -45.23 24.66
C PRO A 196 -37.00 -44.06 25.58
N ALA A 197 -35.82 -43.48 25.40
CA ALA A 197 -35.42 -42.26 26.09
C ALA A 197 -36.42 -41.13 25.78
N PRO A 198 -36.71 -40.24 26.75
CA PRO A 198 -37.58 -39.08 26.50
C PRO A 198 -36.98 -38.22 25.38
N ALA A 199 -37.86 -37.74 24.49
CA ALA A 199 -37.48 -36.89 23.38
C ALA A 199 -36.68 -35.68 23.89
N PRO A 200 -35.58 -35.30 23.22
CA PRO A 200 -34.84 -34.10 23.58
C PRO A 200 -35.77 -32.87 23.49
N PRO A 201 -35.62 -31.89 24.39
CA PRO A 201 -36.41 -30.66 24.30
C PRO A 201 -36.20 -30.01 22.94
N PRO A 202 -37.23 -29.36 22.37
CA PRO A 202 -37.11 -28.67 21.10
C PRO A 202 -35.96 -27.66 21.17
N PRO A 203 -35.19 -27.47 20.09
CA PRO A 203 -34.11 -26.50 20.06
C PRO A 203 -34.67 -25.13 20.43
N ALA A 204 -33.93 -24.40 21.27
CA ALA A 204 -34.25 -23.01 21.60
C ALA A 204 -34.50 -22.23 20.30
N PRO A 205 -35.51 -21.35 20.26
CA PRO A 205 -35.79 -20.55 19.08
C PRO A 205 -34.51 -19.81 18.69
N ALA A 206 -34.17 -19.86 17.40
CA ALA A 206 -33.05 -19.11 16.86
C ALA A 206 -33.18 -17.63 17.30
N PRO A 207 -32.08 -16.98 17.72
CA PRO A 207 -32.15 -15.57 18.04
C PRO A 207 -32.74 -14.83 16.84
N ALA A 208 -33.67 -13.92 17.10
CA ALA A 208 -34.26 -13.10 16.07
C ALA A 208 -33.14 -12.50 15.21
N PRO A 209 -33.31 -12.43 13.86
CA PRO A 209 -32.33 -11.77 13.01
C PRO A 209 -32.07 -10.39 13.60
N ALA A 210 -30.78 -10.05 13.76
CA ALA A 210 -30.39 -8.72 14.19
C ALA A 210 -31.16 -7.70 13.33
N PRO A 211 -31.71 -6.62 13.93
CA PRO A 211 -32.38 -5.60 13.15
C PRO A 211 -31.43 -5.16 12.03
N PRO A 212 -31.93 -4.94 10.80
CA PRO A 212 -31.08 -4.39 9.76
C PRO A 212 -30.40 -3.15 10.33
N PRO A 213 -29.10 -2.92 10.03
CA PRO A 213 -28.45 -1.68 10.45
C PRO A 213 -29.36 -0.52 10.04
N PRO A 214 -29.53 0.51 10.90
CA PRO A 214 -30.39 1.64 10.58
C PRO A 214 -30.01 2.10 9.17
N ALA A 215 -31.02 2.28 8.31
CA ALA A 215 -30.81 2.76 6.97
C ALA A 215 -29.89 3.97 7.06
N VAL A 216 -28.63 3.79 6.66
CA VAL A 216 -27.71 4.90 6.48
C VAL A 216 -28.39 5.69 5.39
N LYS A 217 -29.02 6.82 5.77
CA LYS A 217 -29.42 7.83 4.81
C LYS A 217 -28.24 7.98 3.85
N PRO A 218 -28.47 8.03 2.51
CA PRO A 218 -27.40 8.44 1.61
C PRO A 218 -26.76 9.68 2.23
N PRO A 219 -25.42 9.77 2.28
CA PRO A 219 -24.75 10.87 2.94
C PRO A 219 -25.47 12.14 2.51
N GLU A 220 -26.00 12.88 3.49
CA GLU A 220 -26.49 14.22 3.25
C GLU A 220 -25.42 14.89 2.41
N ALA A 221 -25.81 15.34 1.22
CA ALA A 221 -24.96 16.16 0.37
C ALA A 221 -24.27 17.15 1.31
N PRO A 222 -22.92 17.24 1.28
CA PRO A 222 -22.20 18.05 2.24
C PRO A 222 -22.90 19.40 2.31
N ALA A 223 -23.31 19.77 3.52
CA ALA A 223 -23.94 21.04 3.83
C ALA A 223 -23.22 22.11 3.02
N ALA A 224 -23.99 22.89 2.27
CA ALA A 224 -23.51 23.95 1.42
C ALA A 224 -22.33 24.66 2.10
N ALA A 225 -21.13 24.39 1.57
CA ALA A 225 -19.95 25.16 1.91
C ALA A 225 -20.32 26.63 1.70
N PRO A 226 -19.84 27.54 2.56
CA PRO A 226 -20.26 28.92 2.55
C PRO A 226 -20.13 29.48 1.13
N ALA A 227 -21.24 30.00 0.62
CA ALA A 227 -21.30 30.68 -0.65
C ALA A 227 -20.43 31.94 -0.57
N GLN A 228 -19.14 31.83 -0.89
CA GLN A 228 -18.24 32.92 -1.25
C GLN A 228 -16.87 32.37 -1.68
N ALA A 229 -16.47 32.76 -2.90
CA ALA A 229 -15.26 32.41 -3.66
C ALA A 229 -15.34 31.08 -4.45
N ARG A 230 -15.94 31.15 -5.65
CA ARG A 230 -15.64 30.19 -6.73
C ARG A 230 -14.12 30.18 -6.90
N THR A 231 -13.47 29.04 -6.71
CA THR A 231 -12.03 28.96 -6.88
C THR A 231 -11.67 29.27 -8.34
N ALA A 232 -10.45 29.75 -8.60
CA ALA A 232 -9.98 29.97 -9.97
C ALA A 232 -10.18 28.72 -10.86
N GLN A 233 -10.04 27.54 -10.26
CA GLN A 233 -10.28 26.24 -10.88
C GLN A 233 -11.75 26.01 -11.28
N ASP A 234 -12.72 26.41 -10.44
CA ASP A 234 -14.14 26.29 -10.76
C ASP A 234 -14.53 27.19 -11.94
N LEU A 235 -13.98 28.41 -11.97
CA LEU A 235 -14.18 29.35 -13.07
C LEU A 235 -13.57 28.82 -14.36
N ALA A 236 -12.35 28.29 -14.32
CA ALA A 236 -11.70 27.71 -15.49
C ALA A 236 -12.47 26.48 -16.01
N SER A 237 -12.92 25.59 -15.12
CA SER A 237 -13.69 24.40 -15.51
C SER A 237 -15.03 24.77 -16.15
N ARG A 238 -15.72 25.78 -15.59
CA ARG A 238 -16.99 26.28 -16.14
C ARG A 238 -16.79 26.95 -17.50
N GLY A 239 -15.73 27.73 -17.67
CA GLY A 239 -15.40 28.36 -18.95
C GLY A 239 -15.15 27.33 -20.05
N LEU A 240 -14.41 26.25 -19.74
CA LEU A 240 -14.17 25.15 -20.68
C LEU A 240 -15.47 24.42 -21.06
N SER A 241 -16.39 24.18 -20.11
CA SER A 241 -17.69 23.58 -20.42
C SER A 241 -18.52 24.45 -21.37
N LYS A 242 -18.54 25.78 -21.16
CA LYS A 242 -19.25 26.71 -22.04
C LYS A 242 -18.68 26.72 -23.46
N GLU A 243 -17.37 26.64 -23.62
CA GLU A 243 -16.76 26.53 -24.96
C GLU A 243 -17.22 25.25 -25.68
N LEU A 244 -17.31 24.13 -24.96
CA LEU A 244 -17.81 22.86 -25.52
C LEU A 244 -19.29 22.92 -25.88
N GLU A 245 -20.07 23.70 -25.13
CA GLU A 245 -21.50 23.97 -25.39
C GLU A 245 -21.72 25.04 -26.48
N GLY A 246 -20.65 25.69 -26.97
CA GLY A 246 -20.69 26.70 -28.02
C GLY A 246 -20.85 28.15 -27.52
N ASP A 247 -20.89 28.38 -26.21
CA ASP A 247 -20.89 29.71 -25.59
C ASP A 247 -19.46 30.25 -25.45
N HIS A 248 -18.91 30.72 -26.57
CA HIS A 248 -17.53 31.20 -26.64
C HIS A 248 -17.28 32.46 -25.78
N ALA A 249 -18.23 33.40 -25.79
CA ALA A 249 -18.11 34.63 -25.02
C ALA A 249 -18.16 34.36 -23.51
N GLY A 250 -19.05 33.45 -23.08
CA GLY A 250 -19.12 33.02 -21.69
C GLY A 250 -17.91 32.20 -21.24
N ALA A 251 -17.26 31.47 -22.15
CA ALA A 251 -16.02 30.76 -21.88
C ALA A 251 -14.84 31.69 -21.61
N LEU A 252 -14.65 32.72 -22.46
CA LEU A 252 -13.61 33.73 -22.30
C LEU A 252 -13.78 34.50 -20.98
N ALA A 253 -15.00 34.97 -20.68
CA ALA A 253 -15.29 35.71 -19.45
C ALA A 253 -14.98 34.90 -18.18
N ASP A 254 -15.26 33.60 -18.20
CA ASP A 254 -14.96 32.71 -17.06
C ASP A 254 -13.46 32.41 -16.94
N LEU A 255 -12.72 32.31 -18.05
CA LEU A 255 -11.27 32.10 -18.05
C LEU A 255 -10.48 33.36 -17.64
N GLU A 256 -10.94 34.56 -18.03
CA GLU A 256 -10.38 35.83 -17.54
C GLU A 256 -10.61 35.99 -16.03
N ALA A 257 -11.82 35.65 -15.55
CA ALA A 257 -12.13 35.66 -14.13
C ALA A 257 -11.28 34.62 -13.36
N ALA A 258 -11.04 33.45 -13.95
CA ALA A 258 -10.14 32.44 -13.39
C ALA A 258 -8.69 32.95 -13.30
N LEU A 259 -8.19 33.62 -14.35
CA LEU A 259 -6.85 34.20 -14.37
C LEU A 259 -6.66 35.28 -13.31
N ALA A 260 -7.69 36.12 -13.10
CA ALA A 260 -7.68 37.16 -12.07
C ALA A 260 -7.65 36.57 -10.64
N ALA A 261 -8.29 35.41 -10.44
CA ALA A 261 -8.37 34.73 -9.15
C ALA A 261 -7.19 33.79 -8.85
N GLU A 262 -6.39 33.40 -9.86
CA GLU A 262 -5.28 32.46 -9.70
C GLU A 262 -3.99 33.16 -9.24
N THR A 263 -3.37 32.64 -8.18
CA THR A 263 -2.14 33.18 -7.60
C THR A 263 -0.89 32.37 -7.96
N ASP A 264 -1.07 31.13 -8.43
CA ASP A 264 0.04 30.26 -8.82
C ASP A 264 0.56 30.60 -10.23
N PRO A 265 1.87 30.86 -10.40
CA PRO A 265 2.44 31.32 -11.66
C PRO A 265 2.41 30.27 -12.77
N GLU A 266 2.42 28.97 -12.46
CA GLU A 266 2.32 27.91 -13.48
C GLU A 266 0.88 27.76 -13.96
N ARG A 267 -0.09 27.79 -13.04
CA ARG A 267 -1.53 27.74 -13.39
C ARG A 267 -1.99 28.97 -14.15
N ARG A 268 -1.52 30.16 -13.79
CA ARG A 268 -1.78 31.40 -14.58
C ARG A 268 -1.29 31.26 -16.02
N ARG A 269 -0.07 30.76 -16.24
CA ARG A 269 0.47 30.52 -17.60
C ARG A 269 -0.39 29.54 -18.40
N GLY A 270 -0.94 28.52 -17.74
CA GLY A 270 -1.89 27.58 -18.36
C GLY A 270 -3.17 28.28 -18.84
N ILE A 271 -3.77 29.11 -17.98
CA ILE A 271 -5.00 29.87 -18.30
C ILE A 271 -4.73 30.91 -19.41
N GLU A 272 -3.60 31.62 -19.36
CA GLU A 272 -3.19 32.58 -20.40
C GLU A 272 -2.94 31.92 -21.76
N SER A 273 -2.47 30.66 -21.76
CA SER A 273 -2.28 29.89 -23.00
C SER A 273 -3.63 29.49 -23.60
N LEU A 274 -4.59 29.12 -22.76
CA LEU A 274 -5.97 28.84 -23.18
C LEU A 274 -6.66 30.08 -23.74
N LEU A 275 -6.57 31.22 -23.05
CA LEU A 275 -7.13 32.49 -23.53
C LEU A 275 -6.58 32.84 -24.90
N ARG A 276 -5.25 32.82 -25.07
CA ARG A 276 -4.62 33.07 -26.37
C ARG A 276 -5.09 32.11 -27.48
N LEU A 277 -5.29 30.84 -27.18
CA LEU A 277 -5.80 29.86 -28.15
C LEU A 277 -7.27 30.12 -28.53
N LEU A 278 -8.06 30.64 -27.60
CA LEU A 278 -9.46 30.98 -27.84
C LEU A 278 -9.61 32.32 -28.56
N GLU A 279 -8.75 33.30 -28.25
CA GLU A 279 -8.69 34.64 -28.86
C GLU A 279 -8.03 34.65 -30.25
N ALA A 280 -7.08 33.75 -30.52
CA ALA A 280 -6.39 33.65 -31.82
C ALA A 280 -7.27 33.04 -32.95
N LYS A 281 -8.58 33.15 -32.82
CA LYS A 281 -9.59 32.69 -33.80
C LYS A 281 -10.20 33.87 -34.55
#